data_AF-A0A537BAJ6-F1
#
_entry.id   AF-A0A537BAJ6-F1
#
_cell.length_a   1.000
_cell.length_b   1.000
_cell.length_c   1.000
_cell.angle_alpha   90.00
_cell.angle_beta   90.00
_cell.angle_gamma   90.00
#
_symmetry.space_group_name_H-M   'P 1'
#
loop_
_entity.id
_entity.type
_entity.pdbx_description
1 polymer ?
#
loop_
_entity_poly.entity_id
_entity_poly.type
_entity_poly.pdbx_seq_one_letter_code
_entity_poly.pdbx_strand_id
1 'polypeptide(L)'
;MTATNLRFLFVLLAAVLLGACGERLDVEVKARIDGQPAAQATVVVDREELGVTDAQGVFAKQIRKKAGAEIDVTVSKEMPGYRIEPWKSTVLVKLPKDGQVGTYRFDADLKAMRFVTLRVSEKGAPLPGAKVTVGGKEAGVTDAEGQIVYLYRQQPAKGAEFDVTKTGYGAYRAVRRFEPGEVIEVALNRQAVLAIKALTDEYGRASGVPGLSVSIDGNTVGKTDAQGSYTYTYRGAPGKKAVIALAAPGYIPGAWKTTVRLEGQVNLQRYFYPTTPKPIRVGIYRVVGNSPGVDLKDVAAQTEQALATQLFKFPGFREVPGERLQAEVKQRKLSIERIVAKGWQDTPLRATVDMIVLGSVAKDDDGYLAEAKFHTASGKIIFSEIARARSARGIDGAVREIVNNVIERFPFEGTVIGVEDDRYRINLGRNWRIARGTEFTLTTPRFGEGGKVSGYRETGWIEVKRGDDNSSLAEVATLKQGEKVQIGDRVVRRTGGEGDEGDRRTYFLLTAKGGVGTDVSPLAGTNVYLNGEWKGATEANGQAQIPLRLGRNYAFMLYRHGYQQVTGKI
;
A
#
# COMPACT_ATOMS: atom_id res chain seq x y z
N MET A 1 -39.52 17.19 -117.64
CA MET A 1 -40.19 16.54 -116.49
C MET A 1 -39.77 17.29 -115.23
N THR A 2 -40.76 17.66 -114.42
CA THR A 2 -40.72 17.98 -112.96
C THR A 2 -39.75 19.05 -112.46
N ALA A 3 -40.16 20.25 -112.01
CA ALA A 3 -41.00 20.61 -110.84
C ALA A 3 -40.23 20.68 -109.49
N THR A 4 -39.96 21.93 -109.06
CA THR A 4 -40.22 22.55 -107.73
C THR A 4 -39.50 22.13 -106.43
N ASN A 5 -39.08 23.18 -105.68
CA ASN A 5 -39.13 23.38 -104.20
C ASN A 5 -38.12 22.65 -103.29
N LEU A 6 -37.66 23.15 -102.12
CA LEU A 6 -37.73 24.42 -101.37
C LEU A 6 -36.98 24.16 -100.03
N ARG A 7 -36.48 25.21 -99.34
CA ARG A 7 -36.20 25.29 -97.88
C ARG A 7 -35.11 24.39 -97.27
N PHE A 8 -34.01 24.98 -96.78
CA PHE A 8 -33.45 24.73 -95.42
C PHE A 8 -32.39 25.81 -95.09
N LEU A 9 -32.83 27.07 -94.99
CA LEU A 9 -32.19 28.10 -94.16
C LEU A 9 -33.13 28.28 -92.95
N PHE A 10 -32.59 28.44 -91.73
CA PHE A 10 -33.27 28.61 -90.42
C PHE A 10 -33.39 27.41 -89.45
N VAL A 11 -32.36 26.57 -89.31
CA VAL A 11 -32.24 25.71 -88.09
C VAL A 11 -30.94 25.93 -87.30
N LEU A 12 -29.94 26.64 -87.84
CA LEU A 12 -28.66 26.83 -87.11
C LEU A 12 -28.63 28.01 -86.11
N LEU A 13 -29.70 28.81 -85.98
CA LEU A 13 -29.73 29.96 -85.06
C LEU A 13 -30.58 29.75 -83.79
N ALA A 14 -31.22 28.58 -83.63
CA ALA A 14 -32.05 28.27 -82.47
C ALA A 14 -31.38 27.33 -81.44
N ALA A 15 -30.25 26.70 -81.78
CA ALA A 15 -29.53 25.78 -80.87
C ALA A 15 -28.38 26.44 -80.08
N VAL A 16 -28.00 27.69 -80.39
CA VAL A 16 -26.96 28.45 -79.67
C VAL A 16 -27.54 29.38 -78.60
N LEU A 17 -28.87 29.46 -78.46
CA LEU A 17 -29.54 30.35 -77.47
C LEU A 17 -30.24 29.62 -76.31
N LEU A 18 -30.17 28.28 -76.21
CA LEU A 18 -30.80 27.50 -75.13
C LEU A 18 -29.83 26.93 -74.09
N GLY A 19 -28.54 27.27 -74.18
CA GLY A 19 -27.52 26.91 -73.18
C GLY A 19 -27.33 27.93 -72.05
N ALA A 20 -28.07 29.04 -72.04
CA ALA A 20 -27.78 30.21 -71.20
C ALA A 20 -28.86 30.56 -70.15
N CYS A 21 -29.77 29.63 -69.81
CA CYS A 21 -30.73 29.85 -68.72
C CYS A 21 -30.27 29.16 -67.42
N GLY A 22 -29.23 29.72 -66.79
CA GLY A 22 -28.98 29.51 -65.37
C GLY A 22 -29.58 30.68 -64.59
N GLU A 23 -30.30 30.38 -63.51
CA GLU A 23 -30.82 31.41 -62.62
C GLU A 23 -29.66 32.13 -61.94
N ARG A 24 -29.73 33.46 -61.87
CA ARG A 24 -28.80 34.24 -61.05
C ARG A 24 -29.20 34.05 -59.60
N LEU A 25 -28.24 33.67 -58.78
CA LEU A 25 -28.41 33.55 -57.34
C LEU A 25 -27.20 34.12 -56.62
N ASP A 26 -27.43 34.68 -55.44
CA ASP A 26 -26.39 35.22 -54.59
C ASP A 26 -26.02 34.18 -53.54
N VAL A 27 -24.75 33.81 -53.49
CA VAL A 27 -24.20 32.97 -52.42
C VAL A 27 -23.55 33.90 -51.40
N GLU A 28 -24.04 33.85 -50.16
CA GLU A 28 -23.51 34.57 -49.03
C GLU A 28 -23.00 33.56 -47.98
N VAL A 29 -21.73 33.63 -47.63
CA VAL A 29 -21.09 32.78 -46.63
C VAL A 29 -20.61 33.67 -45.48
N LYS A 30 -20.97 33.29 -44.25
CA LYS A 30 -20.45 33.88 -43.02
C LYS A 30 -19.60 32.84 -42.29
N ALA A 31 -18.28 32.98 -42.40
CA ALA A 31 -17.31 32.09 -41.78
C ALA A 31 -16.92 32.56 -40.38
N ARG A 32 -16.90 31.64 -39.41
CA ARG A 32 -16.48 31.89 -38.04
C ARG A 32 -15.53 30.81 -37.54
N ILE A 33 -14.65 31.19 -36.60
CA ILE A 33 -13.83 30.27 -35.80
C ILE A 33 -13.97 30.73 -34.35
N ASP A 34 -14.36 29.81 -33.46
CA ASP A 34 -14.61 30.11 -32.03
C ASP A 34 -15.56 31.32 -31.84
N GLY A 35 -16.56 31.43 -32.70
CA GLY A 35 -17.55 32.52 -32.69
C GLY A 35 -17.06 33.86 -33.24
N GLN A 36 -15.78 34.00 -33.59
CA GLN A 36 -15.20 35.21 -34.18
C GLN A 36 -15.18 35.15 -35.71
N PRO A 37 -15.31 36.29 -36.42
CA PRO A 37 -15.16 36.36 -37.87
C PRO A 37 -13.87 35.70 -38.40
N ALA A 38 -14.01 34.77 -39.33
CA ALA A 38 -12.86 34.12 -39.96
C ALA A 38 -12.56 34.77 -41.31
N ALA A 39 -11.78 35.85 -41.30
CA ALA A 39 -11.29 36.51 -42.52
C ALA A 39 -10.34 35.62 -43.33
N GLN A 40 -10.26 35.80 -44.64
CA GLN A 40 -9.39 35.02 -45.53
C GLN A 40 -9.68 33.50 -45.52
N ALA A 41 -10.91 33.09 -45.19
CA ALA A 41 -11.35 31.71 -45.37
C ALA A 41 -11.71 31.48 -46.83
N THR A 42 -11.15 30.44 -47.44
CA THR A 42 -11.39 30.07 -48.84
C THR A 42 -12.80 29.50 -48.98
N VAL A 43 -13.56 30.05 -49.93
CA VAL A 43 -14.91 29.59 -50.27
C VAL A 43 -14.87 28.90 -51.63
N VAL A 44 -15.13 27.60 -51.61
CA VAL A 44 -15.21 26.74 -52.79
C VAL A 44 -16.66 26.35 -53.01
N VAL A 45 -17.15 26.53 -54.23
CA VAL A 45 -18.49 26.11 -54.64
C VAL A 45 -18.39 25.14 -55.81
N ASP A 46 -18.95 23.96 -55.69
CA ASP A 46 -18.91 22.89 -56.70
C ASP A 46 -17.49 22.58 -57.19
N ARG A 47 -16.54 22.58 -56.25
CA ARG A 47 -15.09 22.36 -56.47
C ARG A 47 -14.36 23.51 -57.18
N GLU A 48 -15.02 24.63 -57.43
CA GLU A 48 -14.39 25.85 -57.94
C GLU A 48 -14.18 26.86 -56.80
N GLU A 49 -12.95 27.35 -56.64
CA GLU A 49 -12.65 28.42 -55.68
C GLU A 49 -13.24 29.74 -56.16
N LEU A 50 -14.20 30.29 -55.41
CA LEU A 50 -14.89 31.51 -55.80
C LEU A 50 -14.28 32.78 -55.18
N GLY A 51 -13.53 32.63 -54.10
CA GLY A 51 -12.80 33.71 -53.42
C GLY A 51 -12.60 33.43 -51.94
N VAL A 52 -12.32 34.49 -51.18
CA VAL A 52 -12.09 34.44 -49.73
C VAL A 52 -13.00 35.39 -48.98
N THR A 53 -13.28 35.10 -47.71
CA THR A 53 -14.02 35.99 -46.82
C THR A 53 -13.26 37.27 -46.49
N ASP A 54 -14.00 38.35 -46.30
CA ASP A 54 -13.49 39.68 -45.90
C ASP A 54 -13.12 39.75 -44.40
N ALA A 55 -12.77 40.95 -43.92
CA ALA A 55 -12.40 41.18 -42.52
C ALA A 55 -13.53 40.87 -41.51
N GLN A 56 -14.79 40.90 -41.97
CA GLN A 56 -15.98 40.56 -41.20
C GLN A 56 -16.36 39.08 -41.32
N GLY A 57 -15.52 38.29 -41.99
CA GLY A 57 -15.74 36.86 -42.21
C GLY A 57 -16.86 36.59 -43.23
N VAL A 58 -17.20 37.57 -44.07
CA VAL A 58 -18.28 37.47 -45.04
C VAL A 58 -17.72 37.32 -46.45
N PHE A 59 -18.34 36.45 -47.24
CA PHE A 59 -18.12 36.34 -48.68
C PHE A 59 -19.47 36.41 -49.37
N ALA A 60 -19.61 37.28 -50.38
CA ALA A 60 -20.81 37.37 -51.18
C ALA A 60 -20.44 37.40 -52.67
N LYS A 61 -21.02 36.50 -53.46
CA LYS A 61 -20.81 36.46 -54.91
C LYS A 61 -22.05 35.96 -55.62
N GLN A 62 -22.37 36.60 -56.74
CA GLN A 62 -23.41 36.14 -57.64
C GLN A 62 -22.88 35.03 -58.54
N ILE A 63 -23.59 33.92 -58.60
CA ILE A 63 -23.30 32.78 -59.49
C ILE A 63 -24.52 32.42 -60.33
N ARG A 64 -24.33 31.54 -61.33
CA ARG A 64 -25.42 31.03 -62.17
C ARG A 64 -25.56 29.52 -62.00
N LYS A 65 -26.76 29.05 -61.63
CA LYS A 65 -27.07 27.63 -61.51
C LYS A 65 -28.48 27.32 -62.01
N LYS A 66 -28.68 26.07 -62.46
CA LYS A 66 -30.00 25.60 -62.90
C LYS A 66 -30.88 25.33 -61.68
N ALA A 67 -32.17 25.63 -61.77
CA ALA A 67 -33.14 25.19 -60.78
C ALA A 67 -33.14 23.66 -60.70
N GLY A 68 -33.21 23.11 -59.48
CA GLY A 68 -33.09 21.68 -59.20
C GLY A 68 -31.66 21.14 -59.18
N ALA A 69 -30.62 21.96 -59.41
CA ALA A 69 -29.24 21.57 -59.18
C ALA A 69 -28.86 21.67 -57.70
N GLU A 70 -27.95 20.83 -57.24
CA GLU A 70 -27.30 20.97 -55.92
C GLU A 70 -26.11 21.93 -56.02
N ILE A 71 -25.87 22.66 -54.94
CA ILE A 71 -24.69 23.50 -54.74
C ILE A 71 -23.94 22.95 -53.54
N ASP A 72 -22.71 22.49 -53.76
CA ASP A 72 -21.78 22.08 -52.72
C ASP A 72 -20.89 23.25 -52.31
N VAL A 73 -21.04 23.72 -51.08
CA VAL A 73 -20.22 24.78 -50.51
C VAL A 73 -19.22 24.17 -49.53
N THR A 74 -17.94 24.40 -49.77
CA THR A 74 -16.85 24.09 -48.83
C THR A 74 -16.18 25.37 -48.41
N VAL A 75 -16.03 25.56 -47.11
CA VAL A 75 -15.26 26.66 -46.52
C VAL A 75 -14.07 26.06 -45.79
N SER A 76 -12.86 26.49 -46.14
CA SER A 76 -11.63 26.04 -45.50
C SER A 76 -10.79 27.23 -45.08
N LYS A 77 -9.94 27.03 -44.07
CA LYS A 77 -8.97 28.02 -43.65
C LYS A 77 -7.74 27.32 -43.11
N GLU A 78 -6.58 27.76 -43.56
CA GLU A 78 -5.29 27.33 -43.02
C GLU A 78 -4.76 28.41 -42.08
N MET A 79 -4.34 28.01 -40.88
CA MET A 79 -3.70 28.91 -39.91
C MET A 79 -2.55 28.21 -39.18
N PRO A 80 -1.37 28.83 -39.06
CA PRO A 80 -0.27 28.27 -38.28
C PRO A 80 -0.69 27.95 -36.84
N GLY A 81 -0.40 26.74 -36.37
CA GLY A 81 -0.76 26.31 -35.02
C GLY A 81 -2.19 25.79 -34.86
N TYR A 82 -2.96 25.71 -35.95
CA TYR A 82 -4.33 25.19 -35.95
C TYR A 82 -4.46 24.00 -36.91
N ARG A 83 -5.35 23.08 -36.54
CA ARG A 83 -5.93 22.06 -37.43
C ARG A 83 -7.41 22.41 -37.56
N ILE A 84 -7.82 22.85 -38.74
CA ILE A 84 -9.16 23.35 -39.00
C ILE A 84 -9.85 22.40 -39.95
N GLU A 85 -10.95 21.81 -39.51
CA GLU A 85 -11.75 20.96 -40.38
C GLU A 85 -12.51 21.85 -41.39
N PRO A 86 -12.43 21.56 -42.70
CA PRO A 86 -13.25 22.26 -43.69
C PRO A 86 -14.73 22.08 -43.38
N TRP A 87 -15.47 23.18 -43.36
CA TRP A 87 -16.92 23.16 -43.24
C TRP A 87 -17.53 22.86 -44.61
N LYS A 88 -18.56 22.01 -44.65
CA LYS A 88 -19.22 21.59 -45.89
C LYS A 88 -20.73 21.63 -45.74
N SER A 89 -21.43 22.09 -46.78
CA SER A 89 -22.89 22.02 -46.87
C SER A 89 -23.33 21.88 -48.32
N THR A 90 -24.45 21.22 -48.52
CA THR A 90 -25.09 21.07 -49.84
C THR A 90 -26.50 21.65 -49.76
N VAL A 91 -26.92 22.40 -50.78
CA VAL A 91 -28.29 22.92 -50.88
C VAL A 91 -28.85 22.77 -52.29
N LEU A 92 -30.14 22.47 -52.39
CA LEU A 92 -30.86 22.40 -53.65
C LEU A 92 -31.31 23.79 -54.10
N VAL A 93 -31.01 24.16 -55.35
CA VAL A 93 -31.45 25.42 -55.97
C VAL A 93 -32.95 25.36 -56.24
N LYS A 94 -33.72 26.21 -55.57
CA LYS A 94 -35.17 26.38 -55.78
C LYS A 94 -35.44 27.40 -56.89
N LEU A 95 -36.57 27.24 -57.58
CA LEU A 95 -37.07 28.25 -58.52
C LEU A 95 -37.34 29.58 -57.77
N PRO A 96 -36.91 30.73 -58.31
CA PRO A 96 -37.21 32.02 -57.72
C PRO A 96 -38.72 32.31 -57.77
N LYS A 97 -39.26 32.92 -56.71
CA LYS A 97 -40.62 33.46 -56.72
C LYS A 97 -40.56 34.91 -57.22
N ASP A 98 -41.43 35.26 -58.17
CA ASP A 98 -41.68 36.64 -58.63
C ASP A 98 -40.44 37.42 -59.13
N GLY A 99 -39.50 36.75 -59.81
CA GLY A 99 -38.37 37.40 -60.48
C GLY A 99 -37.28 37.96 -59.56
N GLN A 100 -37.31 37.64 -58.26
CA GLN A 100 -36.25 38.01 -57.32
C GLN A 100 -35.03 37.07 -57.43
N VAL A 101 -33.82 37.61 -57.33
CA VAL A 101 -32.58 36.82 -57.23
C VAL A 101 -32.62 36.02 -55.93
N GLY A 102 -32.49 34.69 -56.01
CA GLY A 102 -32.47 33.85 -54.83
C GLY A 102 -31.17 34.03 -54.04
N THR A 103 -31.25 34.35 -52.74
CA THR A 103 -30.06 34.42 -51.85
C THR A 103 -29.95 33.16 -51.01
N TYR A 104 -28.80 32.48 -51.07
CA TYR A 104 -28.47 31.33 -50.24
C TYR A 104 -27.42 31.73 -49.21
N ARG A 105 -27.81 31.67 -47.93
CA ARG A 105 -26.96 32.05 -46.81
C ARG A 105 -26.43 30.82 -46.10
N PHE A 106 -25.12 30.80 -45.86
CA PHE A 106 -24.43 29.72 -45.17
C PHE A 106 -23.66 30.27 -43.97
N ASP A 107 -23.99 29.74 -42.78
CA ASP A 107 -23.23 29.98 -41.56
C ASP A 107 -22.17 28.88 -41.39
N ALA A 108 -20.94 29.17 -41.76
CA ALA A 108 -19.83 28.24 -41.71
C ALA A 108 -19.03 28.43 -40.41
N ASP A 109 -19.38 27.68 -39.36
CA ASP A 109 -18.59 27.64 -38.12
C ASP A 109 -17.50 26.55 -38.24
N LEU A 110 -16.27 26.98 -38.46
CA LEU A 110 -15.11 26.14 -38.67
C LEU A 110 -14.60 25.59 -37.34
N LYS A 111 -14.55 24.25 -37.24
CA LYS A 111 -14.05 23.56 -36.05
C LYS A 111 -12.52 23.60 -36.05
N ALA A 112 -11.96 24.40 -35.15
CA ALA A 112 -10.52 24.54 -35.01
C ALA A 112 -10.00 23.83 -33.75
N MET A 113 -9.01 22.97 -33.94
CA MET A 113 -8.16 22.44 -32.86
C MET A 113 -6.83 23.20 -32.89
N ARG A 114 -6.36 23.68 -31.75
CA ARG A 114 -5.01 24.23 -31.61
C ARG A 114 -4.03 23.11 -31.31
N PHE A 115 -2.76 23.32 -31.59
CA PHE A 115 -1.72 22.39 -31.16
C PHE A 115 -0.50 23.09 -30.60
N VAL A 116 0.22 22.41 -29.71
CA VAL A 116 1.62 22.73 -29.37
C VAL A 116 2.48 21.51 -29.61
N THR A 117 3.77 21.72 -29.84
CA THR A 117 4.73 20.62 -29.96
C THR A 117 5.63 20.64 -28.74
N LEU A 118 5.71 19.53 -28.01
CA LEU A 118 6.77 19.36 -27.01
C LEU A 118 7.94 18.71 -27.71
N ARG A 119 9.13 19.33 -27.62
CA ARG A 119 10.39 18.75 -28.07
C ARG A 119 11.21 18.37 -26.86
N VAL A 120 11.36 17.07 -26.63
CA VAL A 120 12.08 16.51 -25.50
C VAL A 120 13.47 16.11 -25.94
N SER A 121 14.49 16.53 -25.18
CA SER A 121 15.88 16.28 -25.51
C SER A 121 16.73 15.87 -24.30
N GLU A 122 17.83 15.17 -24.57
CA GLU A 122 18.95 14.99 -23.65
C GLU A 122 20.16 15.76 -24.22
N LYS A 123 20.63 16.81 -23.53
CA LYS A 123 21.78 17.62 -23.98
C LYS A 123 21.66 18.08 -25.44
N GLY A 124 20.45 18.40 -25.89
CA GLY A 124 20.14 18.82 -27.26
C GLY A 124 19.86 17.70 -28.26
N ALA A 125 20.12 16.43 -27.92
CA ALA A 125 19.76 15.29 -28.77
C ALA A 125 18.28 14.89 -28.57
N PRO A 126 17.52 14.61 -29.64
CA PRO A 126 16.15 14.09 -29.57
C PRO A 126 15.98 12.90 -28.62
N LEU A 127 14.95 12.94 -27.78
CA LEU A 127 14.67 11.89 -26.80
C LEU A 127 13.33 11.18 -27.09
N PRO A 128 13.33 10.07 -27.86
CA PRO A 128 12.12 9.30 -28.16
C PRO A 128 11.57 8.55 -26.96
N GLY A 129 10.26 8.25 -26.95
CA GLY A 129 9.60 7.43 -25.94
C GLY A 129 9.55 8.03 -24.53
N ALA A 130 9.58 9.36 -24.42
CA ALA A 130 9.29 10.06 -23.17
C ALA A 130 7.77 10.22 -23.03
N LYS A 131 7.19 9.80 -21.90
CA LYS A 131 5.76 9.90 -21.62
C LYS A 131 5.41 11.33 -21.24
N VAL A 132 4.39 11.89 -21.90
CA VAL A 132 3.88 13.23 -21.66
C VAL A 132 2.45 13.17 -21.15
N THR A 133 2.18 13.88 -20.05
CA THR A 133 0.83 14.15 -19.56
C THR A 133 0.58 15.65 -19.45
N VAL A 134 -0.63 16.09 -19.81
CA VAL A 134 -1.05 17.49 -19.80
C VAL A 134 -2.30 17.64 -18.94
N GLY A 135 -2.23 18.47 -17.90
CA GLY A 135 -3.34 18.67 -16.96
C GLY A 135 -3.79 17.38 -16.27
N GLY A 136 -2.84 16.49 -15.96
CA GLY A 136 -3.09 15.18 -15.35
C GLY A 136 -3.62 14.10 -16.29
N LYS A 137 -3.80 14.39 -17.59
CA LYS A 137 -4.25 13.41 -18.61
C LYS A 137 -3.09 12.99 -19.49
N GLU A 138 -3.04 11.71 -19.86
CA GLU A 138 -2.02 11.20 -20.77
C GLU A 138 -2.20 11.78 -22.18
N ALA A 139 -1.14 12.41 -22.69
CA ALA A 139 -1.10 12.94 -24.05
C ALA A 139 -0.45 11.96 -25.03
N GLY A 140 0.53 11.18 -24.57
CA GLY A 140 1.20 10.13 -25.35
C GLY A 140 2.69 10.01 -25.03
N VAL A 141 3.47 9.56 -26.01
CA VAL A 141 4.93 9.44 -25.94
C VAL A 141 5.60 10.18 -27.10
N THR A 142 6.83 10.66 -26.90
CA THR A 142 7.59 11.29 -27.97
C THR A 142 8.01 10.31 -29.06
N ASP A 143 8.05 10.78 -30.31
CA ASP A 143 8.49 10.07 -31.51
C ASP A 143 10.03 10.02 -31.65
N ALA A 144 10.53 9.51 -32.78
CA ALA A 144 11.97 9.35 -33.08
C ALA A 144 12.73 10.69 -33.02
N GLU A 145 12.05 11.78 -33.38
CA GLU A 145 12.55 13.16 -33.36
C GLU A 145 12.41 13.81 -31.97
N GLY A 146 11.97 13.05 -30.96
CA GLY A 146 11.78 13.52 -29.59
C GLY A 146 10.57 14.44 -29.46
N GLN A 147 9.63 14.42 -30.41
CA GLN A 147 8.51 15.33 -30.49
C GLN A 147 7.19 14.65 -30.13
N ILE A 148 6.26 15.43 -29.60
CA ILE A 148 4.86 15.06 -29.50
C ILE A 148 3.98 16.28 -29.71
N VAL A 149 2.96 16.13 -30.56
CA VAL A 149 1.96 17.17 -30.80
C VAL A 149 0.79 16.98 -29.85
N TYR A 150 0.55 17.97 -28.99
CA TYR A 150 -0.61 18.01 -28.11
C TYR A 150 -1.72 18.88 -28.71
N LEU A 151 -2.87 18.28 -28.98
CA LEU A 151 -4.05 18.96 -29.51
C LEU A 151 -4.97 19.44 -28.39
N TYR A 152 -5.46 20.68 -28.49
CA TYR A 152 -6.34 21.29 -27.49
C TYR A 152 -7.37 22.23 -28.13
N ARG A 153 -8.54 22.36 -27.50
CA ARG A 153 -9.56 23.35 -27.92
C ARG A 153 -9.35 24.68 -27.21
N GLN A 154 -9.27 24.63 -25.89
CA GLN A 154 -9.09 25.77 -25.00
C GLN A 154 -8.02 25.45 -23.98
N GLN A 155 -7.23 26.46 -23.64
CA GLN A 155 -6.23 26.37 -22.58
C GLN A 155 -6.85 26.82 -21.25
N PRO A 156 -6.48 26.21 -20.11
CA PRO A 156 -6.90 26.72 -18.81
C PRO A 156 -6.38 28.15 -18.58
N ALA A 157 -7.16 28.98 -17.89
CA ALA A 157 -6.81 30.38 -17.65
C ALA A 157 -5.44 30.56 -16.95
N LYS A 158 -5.00 29.59 -16.14
CA LYS A 158 -3.69 29.64 -15.45
C LYS A 158 -2.56 28.96 -16.23
N GLY A 159 -2.80 28.49 -17.45
CA GLY A 159 -1.89 27.62 -18.20
C GLY A 159 -2.17 26.14 -17.92
N ALA A 160 -1.54 25.26 -18.71
CA ALA A 160 -1.62 23.82 -18.48
C ALA A 160 -0.33 23.31 -17.81
N GLU A 161 -0.49 22.29 -16.96
CA GLU A 161 0.63 21.56 -16.40
C GLU A 161 1.14 20.52 -17.39
N PHE A 162 2.42 20.60 -17.75
CA PHE A 162 3.11 19.57 -18.51
C PHE A 162 3.99 18.76 -17.57
N ASP A 163 3.81 17.44 -17.63
CA ASP A 163 4.61 16.45 -16.95
C ASP A 163 5.26 15.55 -18.01
N VAL A 164 6.59 15.50 -18.03
CA VAL A 164 7.36 14.64 -18.94
C VAL A 164 8.22 13.68 -18.13
N THR A 165 8.05 12.38 -18.36
CA THR A 165 8.73 11.32 -17.63
C THR A 165 9.35 10.31 -18.57
N LYS A 166 10.55 9.83 -18.22
CA LYS A 166 11.22 8.74 -18.92
C LYS A 166 12.10 7.98 -17.93
N THR A 167 12.04 6.66 -17.94
CA THR A 167 12.89 5.81 -17.10
C THR A 167 14.36 6.15 -17.32
N GLY A 168 15.12 6.38 -16.24
CA GLY A 168 16.53 6.79 -16.29
C GLY A 168 16.77 8.30 -16.36
N TYR A 169 15.70 9.11 -16.35
CA TYR A 169 15.77 10.57 -16.38
C TYR A 169 15.01 11.19 -15.20
N GLY A 170 15.43 12.39 -14.79
CA GLY A 170 14.66 13.23 -13.89
C GLY A 170 13.39 13.70 -14.59
N ALA A 171 12.25 13.69 -13.89
CA ALA A 171 10.99 14.18 -14.44
C ALA A 171 11.04 15.70 -14.64
N TYR A 172 10.39 16.19 -15.69
CA TYR A 172 10.11 17.60 -15.90
C TYR A 172 8.65 17.90 -15.57
N ARG A 173 8.40 18.97 -14.82
CA ARG A 173 7.06 19.43 -14.45
C ARG A 173 7.01 20.95 -14.51
N ALA A 174 6.09 21.51 -15.29
CA ALA A 174 5.90 22.95 -15.40
C ALA A 174 4.45 23.32 -15.72
N VAL A 175 3.93 24.35 -15.04
CA VAL A 175 2.67 24.99 -15.40
C VAL A 175 2.99 26.21 -16.24
N ARG A 176 2.46 26.27 -17.47
CA ARG A 176 2.70 27.41 -18.35
C ARG A 176 1.54 27.71 -19.30
N ARG A 177 1.44 28.99 -19.68
CA ARG A 177 0.66 29.42 -20.85
C ARG A 177 1.46 29.13 -22.13
N PHE A 178 0.74 28.96 -23.25
CA PHE A 178 1.35 28.64 -24.54
C PHE A 178 0.44 29.05 -25.69
N GLU A 179 1.07 29.42 -26.80
CA GLU A 179 0.37 29.87 -28.00
C GLU A 179 0.18 28.72 -29.02
N PRO A 180 -0.85 28.78 -29.88
CA PRO A 180 -1.01 27.83 -30.96
C PRO A 180 0.24 27.77 -31.85
N GLY A 181 0.75 26.57 -32.07
CA GLY A 181 1.95 26.31 -32.88
C GLY A 181 3.28 26.43 -32.13
N GLU A 182 3.27 26.81 -30.84
CA GLU A 182 4.49 26.93 -30.04
C GLU A 182 5.23 25.59 -29.92
N VAL A 183 6.56 25.66 -29.96
CA VAL A 183 7.46 24.53 -29.63
C VAL A 183 7.97 24.72 -28.20
N ILE A 184 7.58 23.81 -27.32
CA ILE A 184 7.99 23.77 -25.92
C ILE A 184 9.21 22.86 -25.79
N GLU A 185 10.37 23.45 -25.55
CA GLU A 185 11.61 22.72 -25.32
C GLU A 185 11.65 22.15 -23.90
N VAL A 186 11.88 20.83 -23.79
CA VAL A 186 11.97 20.09 -22.53
C VAL A 186 13.30 19.33 -22.51
N ALA A 187 14.26 19.81 -21.71
CA ALA A 187 15.50 19.10 -21.50
C ALA A 187 15.37 18.14 -20.31
N LEU A 188 15.45 16.84 -20.56
CA LEU A 188 15.57 15.84 -19.50
C LEU A 188 17.04 15.54 -19.22
N ASN A 189 17.36 15.49 -17.94
CA ASN A 189 18.68 15.09 -17.48
C ASN A 189 18.62 13.67 -16.95
N ARG A 190 19.68 12.91 -17.22
CA ARG A 190 19.80 11.56 -16.68
C ARG A 190 19.82 11.57 -15.16
N GLN A 191 19.09 10.64 -14.56
CA GLN A 191 18.96 10.53 -13.10
C GLN A 191 18.74 9.08 -12.71
N ALA A 192 19.39 8.66 -11.62
CA ALA A 192 19.05 7.42 -10.94
C ALA A 192 18.62 7.71 -9.50
N VAL A 193 17.64 6.95 -9.01
CA VAL A 193 17.14 7.04 -7.64
C VAL A 193 17.42 5.71 -6.96
N LEU A 194 18.25 5.76 -5.92
CA LEU A 194 18.52 4.63 -5.04
C LEU A 194 17.64 4.76 -3.80
N ALA A 195 16.68 3.86 -3.64
CA ALA A 195 15.85 3.73 -2.44
C ALA A 195 16.33 2.54 -1.61
N ILE A 196 16.72 2.80 -0.37
CA ILE A 196 17.20 1.80 0.58
C ILE A 196 16.16 1.61 1.68
N LYS A 197 15.93 0.37 2.08
CA LYS A 197 15.10 -0.01 3.21
C LYS A 197 15.83 -1.00 4.13
N ALA A 198 16.24 -0.52 5.29
CA ALA A 198 16.81 -1.31 6.37
C ALA A 198 15.71 -1.71 7.36
N LEU A 199 15.55 -3.01 7.58
CA LEU A 199 14.46 -3.58 8.37
C LEU A 199 14.98 -4.49 9.47
N THR A 200 14.17 -4.71 10.50
CA THR A 200 14.30 -5.77 11.50
C THR A 200 12.95 -6.44 11.66
N ASP A 201 12.91 -7.67 12.16
CA ASP A 201 11.66 -8.34 12.52
C ASP A 201 11.78 -8.97 13.90
N GLU A 202 10.84 -8.65 14.78
CA GLU A 202 10.76 -9.15 16.17
C GLU A 202 9.28 -9.39 16.49
N TYR A 203 8.94 -10.56 17.01
CA TYR A 203 7.58 -10.94 17.40
C TYR A 203 6.54 -10.72 16.28
N GLY A 204 6.93 -11.06 15.05
CA GLY A 204 6.10 -10.97 13.85
C GLY A 204 5.85 -9.53 13.36
N ARG A 205 6.63 -8.55 13.84
CA ARG A 205 6.59 -7.17 13.34
C ARG A 205 7.88 -6.79 12.64
N ALA A 206 7.78 -6.60 11.33
CA ALA A 206 8.76 -5.87 10.56
C ALA A 206 8.73 -4.38 10.96
N SER A 207 9.90 -3.82 11.27
CA SER A 207 10.07 -2.40 11.56
C SER A 207 11.35 -1.85 10.94
N GLY A 208 11.39 -0.54 10.71
CA GLY A 208 12.56 0.13 10.18
C GLY A 208 13.71 0.16 11.17
N VAL A 209 14.94 0.07 10.68
CA VAL A 209 16.16 0.27 11.48
C VAL A 209 16.68 1.69 11.24
N PRO A 210 16.44 2.64 12.17
CA PRO A 210 16.87 4.01 12.00
C PRO A 210 18.36 4.21 12.25
N GLY A 211 18.91 5.26 11.65
CA GLY A 211 20.25 5.76 11.95
C GLY A 211 21.41 4.97 11.33
N LEU A 212 21.14 3.98 10.47
CA LEU A 212 22.21 3.25 9.78
C LEU A 212 22.93 4.17 8.80
N SER A 213 24.27 4.21 8.88
CA SER A 213 25.06 5.02 7.97
C SER A 213 25.05 4.39 6.57
N VAL A 214 24.68 5.19 5.57
CA VAL A 214 24.65 4.80 4.16
C VAL A 214 25.86 5.41 3.46
N SER A 215 26.65 4.58 2.79
CA SER A 215 27.79 5.04 1.99
C SER A 215 27.71 4.52 0.56
N ILE A 216 28.13 5.36 -0.38
CA ILE A 216 28.21 5.07 -1.82
C ILE A 216 29.64 5.29 -2.27
N ASP A 217 30.26 4.25 -2.83
CA ASP A 217 31.67 4.24 -3.24
C ASP A 217 32.62 4.69 -2.11
N GLY A 218 32.30 4.31 -0.87
CA GLY A 218 33.08 4.65 0.33
C GLY A 218 32.72 6.00 0.98
N ASN A 219 31.97 6.88 0.30
CA ASN A 219 31.57 8.17 0.84
C ASN A 219 30.23 8.05 1.59
N THR A 220 30.17 8.48 2.85
CA THR A 220 28.91 8.53 3.60
C THR A 220 28.00 9.62 3.04
N VAL A 221 26.79 9.23 2.61
CA VAL A 221 25.81 10.11 1.97
C VAL A 221 24.63 10.44 2.89
N GLY A 222 24.44 9.70 3.98
CA GLY A 222 23.38 9.97 4.94
C GLY A 222 23.10 8.80 5.88
N LYS A 223 21.93 8.84 6.52
CA LYS A 223 21.46 7.82 7.45
C LYS A 223 20.02 7.43 7.16
N THR A 224 19.64 6.20 7.53
CA THR A 224 18.24 5.76 7.46
C THR A 224 17.36 6.52 8.46
N ASP A 225 16.11 6.80 8.06
CA ASP A 225 15.09 7.47 8.87
C ASP A 225 14.41 6.54 9.90
N ALA A 226 13.39 7.04 10.61
CA ALA A 226 12.61 6.28 11.61
C ALA A 226 11.93 5.01 11.04
N GLN A 227 11.67 4.98 9.73
CA GLN A 227 11.09 3.87 8.99
C GLN A 227 12.16 2.99 8.34
N GLY A 228 13.44 3.24 8.65
CA GLY A 228 14.58 2.52 8.10
C GLY A 228 14.85 2.85 6.63
N SER A 229 14.30 3.94 6.11
CA SER A 229 14.39 4.30 4.70
C SER A 229 15.47 5.35 4.45
N TYR A 230 16.11 5.30 3.28
CA TYR A 230 16.99 6.36 2.80
C TYR A 230 16.93 6.42 1.28
N THR A 231 16.83 7.64 0.72
CA THR A 231 16.76 7.85 -0.73
C THR A 231 17.92 8.72 -1.17
N TYR A 232 18.66 8.26 -2.18
CA TYR A 232 19.74 9.00 -2.82
C TYR A 232 19.44 9.24 -4.29
N THR A 233 19.54 10.49 -4.73
CA THR A 233 19.39 10.88 -6.13
C THR A 233 20.74 11.11 -6.77
N TYR A 234 21.12 10.20 -7.66
CA TYR A 234 22.33 10.31 -8.46
C TYR A 234 22.04 11.08 -9.76
N ARG A 235 22.76 12.19 -9.97
CA ARG A 235 22.64 13.06 -11.16
C ARG A 235 23.77 12.88 -12.18
N GLY A 236 24.58 11.82 -12.04
CA GLY A 236 25.64 11.51 -13.00
C GLY A 236 25.17 10.57 -14.12
N ALA A 237 26.12 10.09 -14.93
CA ALA A 237 25.83 9.16 -16.03
C ALA A 237 25.23 7.83 -15.51
N PRO A 238 24.02 7.43 -15.94
CA PRO A 238 23.38 6.18 -15.59
C PRO A 238 24.20 4.96 -16.02
N GLY A 239 23.93 3.85 -15.34
CA GLY A 239 24.68 2.61 -15.55
C GLY A 239 26.01 2.58 -14.80
N LYS A 240 26.42 3.68 -14.13
CA LYS A 240 27.56 3.69 -13.22
C LYS A 240 27.39 2.57 -12.19
N LYS A 241 28.37 1.67 -12.11
CA LYS A 241 28.46 0.70 -11.01
C LYS A 241 28.88 1.45 -9.75
N ALA A 242 28.14 1.25 -8.67
CA ALA A 242 28.44 1.83 -7.36
C ALA A 242 28.37 0.77 -6.27
N VAL A 243 29.28 0.86 -5.30
CA VAL A 243 29.28 0.02 -4.09
C VAL A 243 28.45 0.72 -3.03
N ILE A 244 27.35 0.09 -2.62
CA ILE A 244 26.49 0.57 -1.55
C ILE A 244 26.88 -0.17 -0.27
N ALA A 245 27.12 0.58 0.80
CA ALA A 245 27.45 0.04 2.11
C ALA A 245 26.50 0.59 3.18
N LEU A 246 26.02 -0.29 4.05
CA LEU A 246 25.26 0.03 5.26
C LEU A 246 26.09 -0.35 6.47
N ALA A 247 26.38 0.59 7.35
CA ALA A 247 27.00 0.33 8.65
C ALA A 247 25.91 0.23 9.72
N ALA A 248 25.87 -0.89 10.44
CA ALA A 248 24.84 -1.22 11.40
C ALA A 248 25.45 -1.70 12.74
N PRO A 249 26.16 -0.81 13.46
CA PRO A 249 26.70 -1.16 14.77
C PRO A 249 25.57 -1.58 15.74
N GLY A 250 25.79 -2.67 16.48
CA GLY A 250 24.76 -3.27 17.35
C GLY A 250 23.75 -4.16 16.61
N TYR A 251 23.99 -4.45 15.33
CA TYR A 251 23.15 -5.34 14.53
C TYR A 251 23.96 -6.43 13.83
N ILE A 252 23.23 -7.41 13.30
CA ILE A 252 23.74 -8.52 12.51
C ILE A 252 23.04 -8.49 11.14
N PRO A 253 23.79 -8.40 10.03
CA PRO A 253 25.24 -8.20 10.02
C PRO A 253 25.61 -6.77 10.48
N GLY A 254 26.77 -6.61 11.13
CA GLY A 254 27.24 -5.29 11.62
C GLY A 254 27.58 -4.31 10.50
N ALA A 255 27.78 -4.82 9.29
CA ALA A 255 27.83 -4.05 8.05
C ALA A 255 27.33 -4.91 6.90
N TRP A 256 26.79 -4.27 5.86
CA TRP A 256 26.38 -4.94 4.64
C TRP A 256 26.86 -4.15 3.43
N LYS A 257 27.33 -4.83 2.39
CA LYS A 257 27.80 -4.23 1.14
C LYS A 257 27.18 -4.93 -0.05
N THR A 258 26.86 -4.18 -1.09
CA THR A 258 26.43 -4.70 -2.39
C THR A 258 26.89 -3.78 -3.52
N THR A 259 26.93 -4.29 -4.75
CA THR A 259 27.19 -3.49 -5.95
C THR A 259 25.91 -3.37 -6.76
N VAL A 260 25.56 -2.14 -7.13
CA VAL A 260 24.40 -1.85 -7.99
C VAL A 260 24.83 -1.06 -9.22
N ARG A 261 24.01 -1.08 -10.26
CA ARG A 261 24.10 -0.11 -11.37
C ARG A 261 23.12 1.01 -11.07
N LEU A 262 23.61 2.24 -10.99
CA LEU A 262 22.78 3.43 -10.76
C LEU A 262 22.07 3.81 -12.07
N GLU A 263 20.93 3.19 -12.32
CA GLU A 263 20.13 3.40 -13.53
C GLU A 263 18.64 3.35 -13.16
N GLY A 264 17.88 4.37 -13.59
CA GLY A 264 16.45 4.45 -13.28
C GLY A 264 16.19 4.39 -11.76
N GLN A 265 15.29 3.49 -11.34
CA GLN A 265 15.00 3.26 -9.93
C GLN A 265 15.66 1.97 -9.45
N VAL A 266 16.47 2.09 -8.40
CA VAL A 266 17.14 0.96 -7.73
C VAL A 266 16.58 0.84 -6.33
N ASN A 267 15.92 -0.27 -6.02
CA ASN A 267 15.37 -0.55 -4.70
C ASN A 267 16.25 -1.60 -4.00
N LEU A 268 16.77 -1.28 -2.83
CA LEU A 268 17.52 -2.19 -1.98
C LEU A 268 16.79 -2.40 -0.66
N GLN A 269 16.63 -3.65 -0.25
CA GLN A 269 16.07 -4.01 1.06
C GLN A 269 17.02 -4.96 1.78
N ARG A 270 17.25 -4.69 3.08
CA ARG A 270 18.10 -5.54 3.92
C ARG A 270 17.57 -5.65 5.34
N TYR A 271 17.58 -6.86 5.89
CA TYR A 271 17.27 -7.11 7.29
C TYR A 271 18.53 -7.08 8.15
N PHE A 272 18.38 -6.53 9.35
CA PHE A 272 19.38 -6.37 10.40
C PHE A 272 18.74 -6.76 11.72
N TYR A 273 19.38 -7.66 12.47
CA TYR A 273 18.86 -8.15 13.75
C TYR A 273 19.73 -7.64 14.89
N PRO A 274 19.15 -7.13 15.98
CA PRO A 274 19.94 -6.52 17.04
C PRO A 274 20.78 -7.58 17.76
N THR A 275 22.04 -7.25 18.07
CA THR A 275 22.91 -8.10 18.87
C THR A 275 22.44 -8.21 20.32
N THR A 276 21.55 -7.30 20.74
CA THR A 276 20.92 -7.27 22.07
C THR A 276 19.40 -7.24 21.88
N PRO A 277 18.65 -8.24 22.37
CA PRO A 277 17.20 -8.25 22.21
C PRO A 277 16.57 -7.09 22.97
N LYS A 278 15.48 -6.56 22.41
CA LYS A 278 14.74 -5.47 23.03
C LYS A 278 13.71 -6.02 24.02
N PRO A 279 13.58 -5.42 25.21
CA PRO A 279 12.49 -5.74 26.12
C PRO A 279 11.13 -5.57 25.45
N ILE A 280 10.22 -6.49 25.72
CA ILE A 280 8.84 -6.45 25.21
C ILE A 280 8.09 -5.39 25.99
N ARG A 281 7.44 -4.44 25.30
CA ARG A 281 6.66 -3.38 25.95
C ARG A 281 5.30 -3.94 26.34
N VAL A 282 5.10 -4.12 27.64
CA VAL A 282 3.88 -4.72 28.19
C VAL A 282 3.11 -3.67 28.95
N GLY A 283 1.82 -3.55 28.67
CA GLY A 283 0.91 -2.70 29.44
C GLY A 283 -0.15 -3.54 30.14
N ILE A 284 -0.29 -3.35 31.46
CA ILE A 284 -1.43 -3.87 32.21
C ILE A 284 -2.57 -2.89 32.00
N TYR A 285 -3.62 -3.32 31.30
CA TYR A 285 -4.71 -2.41 30.91
C TYR A 285 -5.70 -2.19 32.05
N ARG A 286 -6.08 -3.27 32.76
CA ARG A 286 -6.90 -3.23 33.98
C ARG A 286 -6.94 -4.59 34.67
N VAL A 287 -7.21 -4.59 35.97
CA VAL A 287 -7.71 -5.75 36.72
C VAL A 287 -9.13 -5.48 37.24
N VAL A 288 -10.02 -6.45 37.10
CA VAL A 288 -11.44 -6.30 37.47
C VAL A 288 -11.93 -7.39 38.43
N GLY A 289 -12.89 -7.06 39.29
CA GLY A 289 -13.62 -8.03 40.09
C GLY A 289 -14.56 -8.88 39.22
N ASN A 290 -14.59 -10.19 39.45
CA ASN A 290 -15.35 -11.16 38.66
C ASN A 290 -16.22 -12.10 39.52
N SER A 291 -16.81 -11.56 40.59
CA SER A 291 -17.83 -12.27 41.39
C SER A 291 -19.08 -11.39 41.53
N PRO A 292 -20.24 -11.85 41.02
CA PRO A 292 -21.50 -11.13 41.19
C PRO A 292 -21.81 -10.85 42.67
N GLY A 293 -22.21 -9.61 42.98
CA GLY A 293 -22.62 -9.22 44.34
C GLY A 293 -21.48 -9.10 45.37
N VAL A 294 -20.22 -9.25 44.97
CA VAL A 294 -19.05 -9.13 45.86
C VAL A 294 -18.23 -7.90 45.48
N ASP A 295 -17.97 -7.00 46.44
CA ASP A 295 -17.01 -5.92 46.22
C ASP A 295 -15.57 -6.47 46.27
N LEU A 296 -14.88 -6.37 45.14
CA LEU A 296 -13.51 -6.84 44.95
C LEU A 296 -12.58 -5.70 44.52
N LYS A 297 -12.98 -4.44 44.63
CA LYS A 297 -12.19 -3.29 44.14
C LYS A 297 -10.79 -3.24 44.73
N ASP A 298 -10.67 -3.35 46.06
CA ASP A 298 -9.37 -3.29 46.74
C ASP A 298 -8.48 -4.48 46.37
N VAL A 299 -9.08 -5.67 46.27
CA VAL A 299 -8.37 -6.90 45.89
C VAL A 299 -7.92 -6.83 44.43
N ALA A 300 -8.73 -6.26 43.54
CA ALA A 300 -8.39 -6.04 42.14
C ALA A 300 -7.24 -5.02 42.01
N ALA A 301 -7.28 -3.91 42.75
CA ALA A 301 -6.20 -2.93 42.81
C ALA A 301 -4.90 -3.54 43.35
N GLN A 302 -4.98 -4.33 44.43
CA GLN A 302 -3.84 -5.08 44.96
C GLN A 302 -3.27 -6.04 43.91
N THR A 303 -4.14 -6.77 43.19
CA THR A 303 -3.74 -7.70 42.13
C THR A 303 -3.03 -6.95 40.98
N GLU A 304 -3.54 -5.79 40.57
CA GLU A 304 -2.93 -4.95 39.52
C GLU A 304 -1.54 -4.46 39.94
N GLN A 305 -1.42 -3.94 41.16
CA GLN A 305 -0.15 -3.48 41.71
C GLN A 305 0.86 -4.62 41.85
N ALA A 306 0.42 -5.79 42.32
CA ALA A 306 1.25 -6.98 42.42
C ALA A 306 1.72 -7.45 41.04
N LEU A 307 0.85 -7.42 40.02
CA LEU A 307 1.20 -7.78 38.65
C LEU A 307 2.28 -6.86 38.12
N ALA A 308 2.10 -5.54 38.22
CA ALA A 308 3.10 -4.56 37.80
C ALA A 308 4.44 -4.79 38.53
N THR A 309 4.38 -4.94 39.85
CA THR A 309 5.56 -5.11 40.71
C THR A 309 6.34 -6.39 40.38
N GLN A 310 5.67 -7.51 40.11
CA GLN A 310 6.36 -8.77 39.82
C GLN A 310 6.79 -8.86 38.35
N LEU A 311 5.94 -8.43 37.42
CA LEU A 311 6.19 -8.56 35.98
C LEU A 311 7.37 -7.68 35.53
N PHE A 312 7.46 -6.44 36.03
CA PHE A 312 8.49 -5.49 35.61
C PHE A 312 9.79 -5.55 36.42
N LYS A 313 9.91 -6.48 37.38
CA LYS A 313 11.21 -6.90 37.92
C LYS A 313 12.02 -7.70 36.89
N PHE A 314 11.36 -8.29 35.91
CA PHE A 314 12.01 -9.08 34.88
C PHE A 314 12.43 -8.18 33.70
N PRO A 315 13.74 -8.07 33.39
CA PRO A 315 14.23 -7.08 32.42
C PRO A 315 13.82 -7.36 30.98
N GLY A 316 13.37 -8.57 30.66
CA GLY A 316 12.81 -8.89 29.34
C GLY A 316 11.45 -8.22 29.07
N PHE A 317 10.79 -7.68 30.10
CA PHE A 317 9.57 -6.89 29.98
C PHE A 317 9.80 -5.45 30.40
N ARG A 318 9.30 -4.51 29.60
CA ARG A 318 9.33 -3.09 29.87
C ARG A 318 7.91 -2.58 30.05
N GLU A 319 7.70 -1.82 31.11
CA GLU A 319 6.38 -1.25 31.39
C GLU A 319 5.97 -0.19 30.37
N VAL A 320 4.73 -0.31 29.91
CA VAL A 320 3.92 0.78 29.40
C VAL A 320 2.93 1.13 30.52
N PRO A 321 3.04 2.32 31.14
CA PRO A 321 2.17 2.68 32.26
C PRO A 321 0.68 2.52 31.90
N GLY A 322 -0.10 1.90 32.79
CA GLY A 322 -1.51 1.57 32.55
C GLY A 322 -2.35 2.80 32.16
N GLU A 323 -2.18 3.91 32.88
CA GLU A 323 -2.86 5.18 32.59
C GLU A 323 -2.55 5.71 31.19
N ARG A 324 -1.28 5.64 30.78
CA ARG A 324 -0.87 6.05 29.43
C ARG A 324 -1.51 5.13 28.38
N LEU A 325 -1.50 3.82 28.60
CA LEU A 325 -2.11 2.87 27.68
C LEU A 325 -3.62 3.14 27.51
N GLN A 326 -4.34 3.31 28.63
CA GLN A 326 -5.78 3.63 28.61
C GLN A 326 -6.06 4.95 27.87
N ALA A 327 -5.25 5.99 28.13
CA ALA A 327 -5.37 7.28 27.43
C ALA A 327 -5.15 7.14 25.92
N GLU A 328 -4.13 6.39 25.48
CA GLU A 328 -3.88 6.16 24.06
C GLU A 328 -5.00 5.34 23.39
N VAL A 329 -5.54 4.32 24.07
CA VAL A 329 -6.69 3.53 23.58
C VAL A 329 -7.91 4.44 23.37
N LYS A 330 -8.22 5.28 24.37
CA LYS A 330 -9.33 6.24 24.31
C LYS A 330 -9.14 7.29 23.21
N GLN A 331 -7.95 7.90 23.13
CA GLN A 331 -7.63 8.91 22.12
C GLN A 331 -7.79 8.38 20.70
N ARG A 332 -7.43 7.11 20.48
CA ARG A 332 -7.54 6.43 19.18
C ARG A 332 -8.93 5.87 18.90
N LYS A 333 -9.93 6.11 19.77
CA LYS A 333 -11.30 5.59 19.67
C LYS A 333 -11.34 4.07 19.51
N LEU A 334 -10.40 3.37 20.14
CA LEU A 334 -10.38 1.92 20.22
C LEU A 334 -11.12 1.49 21.50
N SER A 335 -11.76 0.32 21.46
CA SER A 335 -12.25 -0.34 22.67
C SER A 335 -11.36 -1.54 22.99
N ILE A 336 -11.20 -1.84 24.29
CA ILE A 336 -10.38 -2.98 24.70
C ILE A 336 -10.95 -4.30 24.17
N GLU A 337 -12.28 -4.41 24.11
CA GLU A 337 -13.00 -5.55 23.55
C GLU A 337 -12.64 -5.77 22.07
N ARG A 338 -12.54 -4.69 21.28
CA ARG A 338 -12.11 -4.77 19.88
C ARG A 338 -10.62 -5.12 19.76
N ILE A 339 -9.77 -4.54 20.62
CA ILE A 339 -8.32 -4.78 20.64
C ILE A 339 -8.03 -6.27 20.90
N VAL A 340 -8.69 -6.89 21.88
CA VAL A 340 -8.46 -8.31 22.19
C VAL A 340 -9.13 -9.26 21.20
N ALA A 341 -10.20 -8.84 20.52
CA ALA A 341 -10.88 -9.67 19.52
C ALA A 341 -10.22 -9.64 18.14
N LYS A 342 -9.72 -8.47 17.70
CA LYS A 342 -9.19 -8.29 16.33
C LYS A 342 -7.69 -7.99 16.27
N GLY A 343 -7.06 -7.76 17.43
CA GLY A 343 -5.69 -7.27 17.49
C GLY A 343 -5.55 -5.78 17.23
N TRP A 344 -4.33 -5.28 17.45
CA TRP A 344 -3.91 -3.89 17.22
C TRP A 344 -2.63 -3.77 16.40
N GLN A 345 -2.13 -4.88 15.84
CA GLN A 345 -0.89 -4.94 15.04
C GLN A 345 -0.88 -3.92 13.89
N ASP A 346 -2.03 -3.74 13.22
CA ASP A 346 -2.21 -2.85 12.07
C ASP A 346 -2.71 -1.45 12.49
N THR A 347 -2.69 -1.16 13.79
CA THR A 347 -3.07 0.15 14.33
C THR A 347 -1.84 0.92 14.83
N PRO A 348 -1.91 2.25 14.91
CA PRO A 348 -0.85 3.05 15.53
C PRO A 348 -0.51 2.65 16.98
N LEU A 349 -1.40 1.96 17.71
CA LEU A 349 -1.16 1.49 19.08
C LEU A 349 0.03 0.51 19.15
N ARG A 350 0.34 -0.19 18.04
CA ARG A 350 1.50 -1.11 17.95
C ARG A 350 2.84 -0.41 18.18
N ALA A 351 2.89 0.91 17.92
CA ALA A 351 4.05 1.73 18.18
C ALA A 351 4.26 2.03 19.69
N THR A 352 3.29 1.72 20.55
CA THR A 352 3.36 1.98 22.00
C THR A 352 3.53 0.69 22.79
N VAL A 353 2.72 -0.33 22.50
CA VAL A 353 2.63 -1.56 23.29
C VAL A 353 2.74 -2.80 22.39
N ASP A 354 3.51 -3.78 22.83
CA ASP A 354 3.73 -5.06 22.16
C ASP A 354 2.79 -6.15 22.68
N MET A 355 2.46 -6.10 23.98
CA MET A 355 1.60 -7.05 24.68
C MET A 355 0.71 -6.34 25.71
N ILE A 356 -0.57 -6.73 25.77
CA ILE A 356 -1.53 -6.17 26.71
C ILE A 356 -1.94 -7.25 27.71
N VAL A 357 -1.93 -6.92 28.99
CA VAL A 357 -2.38 -7.79 30.08
C VAL A 357 -3.76 -7.35 30.57
N LEU A 358 -4.68 -8.29 30.63
CA LEU A 358 -5.98 -8.14 31.30
C LEU A 358 -6.03 -9.07 32.49
N GLY A 359 -6.26 -8.53 33.67
CA GLY A 359 -6.43 -9.34 34.87
C GLY A 359 -7.87 -9.38 35.36
N SER A 360 -8.16 -10.40 36.17
CA SER A 360 -9.37 -10.43 36.97
C SER A 360 -9.15 -11.16 38.27
N VAL A 361 -9.94 -10.82 39.29
CA VAL A 361 -10.01 -11.56 40.55
C VAL A 361 -11.44 -11.99 40.81
N ALA A 362 -11.64 -13.24 41.14
CA ALA A 362 -12.91 -13.78 41.61
C ALA A 362 -12.77 -14.26 43.06
N LYS A 363 -13.88 -14.32 43.79
CA LYS A 363 -14.02 -14.92 45.10
C LYS A 363 -15.00 -16.09 45.05
N ASP A 364 -14.62 -17.21 45.64
CA ASP A 364 -15.42 -18.42 45.86
C ASP A 364 -15.20 -18.93 47.30
N ASP A 365 -15.74 -20.11 47.63
CA ASP A 365 -15.63 -20.71 48.96
C ASP A 365 -14.18 -21.07 49.34
N ASP A 366 -13.31 -21.25 48.34
CA ASP A 366 -11.90 -21.62 48.51
C ASP A 366 -10.97 -20.39 48.55
N GLY A 367 -11.52 -19.17 48.53
CA GLY A 367 -10.80 -17.91 48.65
C GLY A 367 -10.89 -17.05 47.40
N TYR A 368 -9.74 -16.53 46.95
CA TYR A 368 -9.64 -15.65 45.80
C TYR A 368 -8.89 -16.34 44.66
N LEU A 369 -9.43 -16.23 43.44
CA LEU A 369 -8.81 -16.71 42.22
C LEU A 369 -8.40 -15.51 41.37
N ALA A 370 -7.08 -15.30 41.23
CA ALA A 370 -6.53 -14.31 40.33
C ALA A 370 -6.28 -14.95 38.95
N GLU A 371 -6.56 -14.22 37.89
CA GLU A 371 -6.26 -14.57 36.49
C GLU A 371 -5.52 -13.41 35.82
N ALA A 372 -4.53 -13.72 34.99
CA ALA A 372 -3.92 -12.76 34.07
C ALA A 372 -3.84 -13.33 32.65
N LYS A 373 -4.40 -12.59 31.69
CA LYS A 373 -4.38 -12.93 30.25
C LYS A 373 -3.41 -12.03 29.52
N PHE A 374 -2.52 -12.63 28.77
CA PHE A 374 -1.51 -11.95 27.97
C PHE A 374 -1.93 -12.02 26.51
N HIS A 375 -2.29 -10.87 25.95
CA HIS A 375 -2.67 -10.73 24.55
C HIS A 375 -1.49 -10.21 23.74
N THR A 376 -1.19 -10.89 22.64
CA THR A 376 -0.24 -10.40 21.63
C THR A 376 -0.90 -9.35 20.75
N ALA A 377 -0.11 -8.60 19.98
CA ALA A 377 -0.62 -7.57 19.08
C ALA A 377 -1.62 -8.07 18.02
N SER A 378 -1.67 -9.36 17.72
CA SER A 378 -2.71 -9.94 16.84
C SER A 378 -4.05 -10.16 17.54
N GLY A 379 -4.13 -9.88 18.85
CA GLY A 379 -5.30 -10.15 19.71
C GLY A 379 -5.26 -11.53 20.35
N LYS A 380 -4.46 -12.45 19.83
CA LYS A 380 -4.34 -13.83 20.34
C LYS A 380 -3.82 -13.84 21.78
N ILE A 381 -4.48 -14.65 22.62
CA ILE A 381 -4.00 -15.00 23.97
C ILE A 381 -2.80 -15.92 23.82
N ILE A 382 -1.65 -15.51 24.37
CA ILE A 382 -0.44 -16.33 24.43
C ILE A 382 -0.29 -17.04 25.77
N PHE A 383 -0.78 -16.43 26.85
CA PHE A 383 -0.91 -17.04 28.17
C PHE A 383 -2.21 -16.61 28.83
N SER A 384 -2.79 -17.53 29.57
CA SER A 384 -3.83 -17.26 30.55
C SER A 384 -3.45 -18.04 31.79
N GLU A 385 -3.00 -17.36 32.82
CA GLU A 385 -2.48 -18.00 34.03
C GLU A 385 -3.39 -17.65 35.21
N ILE A 386 -3.63 -18.65 36.06
CA ILE A 386 -4.48 -18.55 37.24
C ILE A 386 -3.69 -18.98 38.47
N ALA A 387 -3.99 -18.36 39.60
CA ALA A 387 -3.51 -18.81 40.90
C ALA A 387 -4.51 -18.46 41.98
N ARG A 388 -4.54 -19.32 43.02
CA ARG A 388 -5.49 -19.21 44.12
C ARG A 388 -4.80 -18.69 45.38
N ALA A 389 -5.44 -17.74 46.04
CA ALA A 389 -5.07 -17.24 47.35
C ALA A 389 -6.17 -17.55 48.37
N ARG A 390 -5.84 -18.20 49.48
CA ARG A 390 -6.82 -18.52 50.55
C ARG A 390 -7.41 -17.28 51.24
N SER A 391 -6.76 -16.12 51.10
CA SER A 391 -7.21 -14.84 51.65
C SER A 391 -6.65 -13.68 50.81
N ALA A 392 -7.18 -12.46 51.00
CA ALA A 392 -6.68 -11.27 50.30
C ALA A 392 -5.18 -11.01 50.53
N ARG A 393 -4.65 -11.33 51.72
CA ARG A 393 -3.22 -11.22 52.03
C ARG A 393 -2.34 -12.15 51.17
N GLY A 394 -2.91 -13.21 50.60
CA GLY A 394 -2.20 -14.17 49.76
C GLY A 394 -2.13 -13.79 48.28
N ILE A 395 -2.79 -12.71 47.84
CA ILE A 395 -2.88 -12.32 46.43
C ILE A 395 -1.49 -12.08 45.83
N ASP A 396 -0.60 -11.39 46.54
CA ASP A 396 0.77 -11.13 46.06
C ASP A 396 1.55 -12.42 45.78
N GLY A 397 1.30 -13.47 46.57
CA GLY A 397 1.88 -14.80 46.38
C GLY A 397 1.32 -15.48 45.13
N ALA A 398 0.00 -15.48 44.96
CA ALA A 398 -0.68 -16.01 43.78
C ALA A 398 -0.24 -15.29 42.50
N VAL A 399 -0.13 -13.97 42.52
CA VAL A 399 0.33 -13.18 41.38
C VAL A 399 1.80 -13.46 41.06
N ARG A 400 2.66 -13.68 42.06
CA ARG A 400 4.05 -14.08 41.84
C ARG A 400 4.15 -15.42 41.11
N GLU A 401 3.31 -16.39 41.49
CA GLU A 401 3.22 -17.68 40.80
C GLU A 401 2.81 -17.52 39.34
N ILE A 402 1.74 -16.74 39.08
CA ILE A 402 1.30 -16.38 37.72
C ILE A 402 2.46 -15.81 36.90
N VAL A 403 3.16 -14.80 37.42
CA VAL A 403 4.24 -14.13 36.70
C VAL A 403 5.42 -15.06 36.45
N ASN A 404 5.81 -15.88 37.42
CA ASN A 404 6.88 -16.88 37.25
C ASN A 404 6.52 -17.88 36.14
N ASN A 405 5.31 -18.41 36.13
CA ASN A 405 4.82 -19.34 35.10
C ASN A 405 4.89 -18.72 33.70
N VAL A 406 4.44 -17.46 33.56
CA VAL A 406 4.51 -16.73 32.28
C VAL A 406 5.95 -16.57 31.83
N ILE A 407 6.84 -16.11 32.72
CA ILE A 407 8.25 -15.85 32.36
C ILE A 407 9.00 -17.16 32.04
N GLU A 408 8.69 -18.28 32.70
CA GLU A 408 9.30 -19.58 32.42
C GLU A 408 8.85 -20.16 31.08
N ARG A 409 7.61 -19.88 30.66
CA ARG A 409 7.02 -20.43 29.43
C ARG A 409 6.94 -19.44 28.28
N PHE A 410 7.30 -18.16 28.44
CA PHE A 410 7.31 -17.19 27.34
C PHE A 410 8.15 -17.63 26.10
N PRO A 411 7.68 -17.54 24.85
CA PRO A 411 8.51 -17.91 23.69
C PRO A 411 9.45 -16.76 23.33
N PHE A 412 10.54 -16.57 24.09
CA PHE A 412 11.51 -15.52 23.81
C PHE A 412 12.17 -15.72 22.45
N GLU A 413 12.27 -14.63 21.69
CA GLU A 413 12.90 -14.61 20.38
C GLU A 413 14.29 -14.01 20.48
N GLY A 414 15.25 -14.69 19.88
CA GLY A 414 16.63 -14.26 19.82
C GLY A 414 17.24 -14.51 18.44
N THR A 415 18.54 -14.32 18.38
CA THR A 415 19.33 -14.44 17.15
C THR A 415 20.63 -15.16 17.46
N VAL A 416 21.07 -16.00 16.52
CA VAL A 416 22.44 -16.55 16.53
C VAL A 416 23.42 -15.42 16.20
N ILE A 417 24.30 -15.09 17.14
CA ILE A 417 25.22 -13.95 17.07
C ILE A 417 26.67 -14.31 16.85
N GLY A 418 27.02 -15.60 16.93
CA GLY A 418 28.38 -16.06 16.72
C GLY A 418 28.52 -17.57 16.82
N VAL A 419 29.74 -18.05 16.54
CA VAL A 419 30.15 -19.44 16.69
C VAL A 419 31.43 -19.46 17.54
N GLU A 420 31.49 -20.35 18.53
CA GLU A 420 32.62 -20.53 19.45
C GLU A 420 32.73 -22.02 19.79
N ASP A 421 33.89 -22.63 19.54
CA ASP A 421 34.17 -24.04 19.88
C ASP A 421 33.05 -25.01 19.44
N ASP A 422 32.64 -24.94 18.16
CA ASP A 422 31.54 -25.71 17.56
C ASP A 422 30.14 -25.49 18.20
N ARG A 423 29.99 -24.44 19.03
CA ARG A 423 28.72 -24.00 19.61
C ARG A 423 28.25 -22.69 19.02
N TYR A 424 26.94 -22.50 19.04
CA TYR A 424 26.29 -21.30 18.55
C TYR A 424 25.96 -20.36 19.71
N ARG A 425 26.46 -19.14 19.64
CA ARG A 425 26.13 -18.10 20.61
C ARG A 425 24.80 -17.47 20.22
N ILE A 426 23.84 -17.41 21.14
CA ILE A 426 22.57 -16.69 20.99
C ILE A 426 22.54 -15.47 21.91
N ASN A 427 21.86 -14.41 21.48
CA ASN A 427 21.74 -13.15 22.26
C ASN A 427 20.75 -13.21 23.44
N LEU A 428 20.45 -14.40 23.96
CA LEU A 428 19.58 -14.59 25.12
C LEU A 428 20.35 -15.34 26.22
N GLY A 429 20.43 -14.75 27.41
CA GLY A 429 21.15 -15.28 28.58
C GLY A 429 20.29 -15.35 29.84
N ARG A 430 20.92 -15.40 31.02
CA ARG A 430 20.21 -15.50 32.31
C ARG A 430 19.25 -14.36 32.60
N ASN A 431 19.52 -13.15 32.10
CA ASN A 431 18.59 -12.01 32.20
C ASN A 431 17.24 -12.29 31.51
N TRP A 432 17.21 -13.24 30.57
CA TRP A 432 16.03 -13.70 29.86
C TRP A 432 15.49 -15.03 30.39
N ARG A 433 15.93 -15.44 31.60
CA ARG A 433 15.62 -16.74 32.23
C ARG A 433 15.98 -17.93 31.33
N ILE A 434 17.09 -17.81 30.62
CA ILE A 434 17.68 -18.89 29.84
C ILE A 434 18.74 -19.59 30.68
N ALA A 435 18.64 -20.90 30.78
CA ALA A 435 19.53 -21.75 31.55
C ALA A 435 19.96 -22.97 30.74
N ARG A 436 20.94 -23.73 31.26
CA ARG A 436 21.34 -25.02 30.66
C ARG A 436 20.12 -25.93 30.50
N GLY A 437 20.01 -26.57 29.35
CA GLY A 437 18.87 -27.42 28.97
C GLY A 437 17.70 -26.65 28.35
N THR A 438 17.76 -25.31 28.27
CA THR A 438 16.73 -24.56 27.53
C THR A 438 16.87 -24.83 26.04
N GLU A 439 15.77 -25.22 25.40
CA GLU A 439 15.74 -25.50 23.96
C GLU A 439 15.18 -24.33 23.15
N PHE A 440 15.67 -24.19 21.92
CA PHE A 440 15.19 -23.19 20.98
C PHE A 440 14.97 -23.81 19.61
N THR A 441 13.83 -23.48 18.99
CA THR A 441 13.59 -23.74 17.57
C THR A 441 14.43 -22.78 16.74
N LEU A 442 15.18 -23.33 15.77
CA LEU A 442 15.89 -22.56 14.75
C LEU A 442 14.98 -22.28 13.56
N THR A 443 14.97 -21.04 13.12
CA THR A 443 14.17 -20.61 11.97
C THR A 443 14.94 -19.69 11.05
N THR A 444 14.73 -19.88 9.74
CA THR A 444 15.28 -19.04 8.68
C THR A 444 14.12 -18.29 7.99
N PRO A 445 14.27 -16.98 7.69
CA PRO A 445 13.24 -16.23 6.99
C PRO A 445 13.01 -16.77 5.57
N ARG A 446 11.73 -16.85 5.17
CA ARG A 446 11.32 -17.02 3.77
C ARG A 446 11.07 -15.65 3.17
N PHE A 447 11.58 -15.42 1.97
CA PHE A 447 11.37 -14.16 1.25
C PHE A 447 10.31 -14.37 0.15
N GLY A 448 9.31 -13.50 0.12
CA GLY A 448 8.35 -13.36 -0.96
C GLY A 448 8.80 -12.32 -1.99
N GLU A 449 7.86 -11.92 -2.85
CA GLU A 449 8.10 -10.91 -3.89
C GLU A 449 8.64 -9.59 -3.31
N GLY A 450 9.61 -8.97 -3.98
CA GLY A 450 10.27 -7.76 -3.51
C GLY A 450 11.15 -7.94 -2.25
N GLY A 451 11.46 -9.18 -1.86
CA GLY A 451 12.32 -9.47 -0.71
C GLY A 451 11.64 -9.29 0.65
N LYS A 452 10.30 -9.21 0.69
CA LYS A 452 9.52 -9.15 1.93
C LYS A 452 9.62 -10.49 2.66
N VAL A 453 9.87 -10.52 3.97
CA VAL A 453 9.77 -11.76 4.74
C VAL A 453 8.31 -12.22 4.71
N SER A 454 8.04 -13.35 4.07
CA SER A 454 6.71 -13.95 3.91
C SER A 454 6.40 -14.97 5.01
N GLY A 455 7.39 -15.37 5.79
CA GLY A 455 7.25 -16.26 6.92
C GLY A 455 8.60 -16.77 7.40
N TYR A 456 8.57 -17.72 8.32
CA TYR A 456 9.76 -18.40 8.83
C TYR A 456 9.64 -19.90 8.56
N ARG A 457 10.76 -20.52 8.22
CA ARG A 457 10.87 -21.97 8.08
C ARG A 457 11.71 -22.50 9.22
N GLU A 458 11.16 -23.45 9.96
CA GLU A 458 11.93 -24.20 10.95
C GLU A 458 12.99 -25.07 10.25
N THR A 459 14.23 -24.95 10.71
CA THR A 459 15.41 -25.68 10.19
C THR A 459 15.94 -26.70 11.20
N GLY A 460 15.55 -26.62 12.46
CA GLY A 460 15.99 -27.52 13.51
C GLY A 460 15.76 -26.95 14.91
N TRP A 461 16.50 -27.44 15.90
CA TRP A 461 16.52 -26.87 17.24
C TRP A 461 17.90 -27.05 17.91
N ILE A 462 18.18 -26.16 18.85
CA ILE A 462 19.42 -26.09 19.62
C ILE A 462 19.11 -26.15 21.10
N GLU A 463 20.06 -26.63 21.89
CA GLU A 463 19.96 -26.74 23.35
C GLU A 463 21.10 -25.97 24.02
N VAL A 464 20.75 -25.12 24.98
CA VAL A 464 21.73 -24.32 25.74
C VAL A 464 22.57 -25.23 26.63
N LYS A 465 23.90 -25.15 26.49
CA LYS A 465 24.85 -25.90 27.33
C LYS A 465 25.43 -25.05 28.46
N ARG A 466 25.67 -23.78 28.19
CA ARG A 466 26.13 -22.78 29.17
C ARG A 466 25.70 -21.38 28.74
N GLY A 467 25.65 -20.43 29.66
CA GLY A 467 25.33 -19.05 29.34
C GLY A 467 25.80 -18.07 30.40
N ASP A 468 25.95 -16.83 29.98
CA ASP A 468 26.16 -15.66 30.83
C ASP A 468 24.85 -14.88 31.00
N ASP A 469 24.92 -13.65 31.51
CA ASP A 469 23.72 -12.84 31.75
C ASP A 469 23.02 -12.41 30.45
N ASN A 470 23.77 -12.22 29.37
CA ASN A 470 23.30 -11.59 28.13
C ASN A 470 23.31 -12.53 26.92
N SER A 471 23.96 -13.67 27.01
CA SER A 471 24.06 -14.63 25.91
C SER A 471 24.21 -16.07 26.41
N SER A 472 23.91 -17.02 25.52
CA SER A 472 24.06 -18.44 25.78
C SER A 472 24.80 -19.13 24.65
N LEU A 473 25.56 -20.17 24.96
CA LEU A 473 26.17 -21.08 24.01
C LEU A 473 25.33 -22.34 23.94
N ALA A 474 24.86 -22.64 22.74
CA ALA A 474 23.96 -23.74 22.45
C ALA A 474 24.58 -24.68 21.41
N GLU A 475 24.27 -25.96 21.53
CA GLU A 475 24.66 -26.99 20.57
C GLU A 475 23.44 -27.38 19.72
N VAL A 476 23.69 -27.80 18.49
CA VAL A 476 22.64 -28.37 17.63
C VAL A 476 22.17 -29.68 18.24
N ALA A 477 20.87 -29.75 18.52
CA ALA A 477 20.21 -30.98 18.92
C ALA A 477 19.62 -31.71 17.70
N THR A 478 19.05 -30.96 16.76
CA THR A 478 18.58 -31.52 15.47
C THR A 478 18.68 -30.46 14.38
N LEU A 479 19.04 -30.88 13.16
CA LEU A 479 18.94 -30.09 11.95
C LEU A 479 18.25 -30.90 10.85
N LYS A 480 17.42 -30.24 10.06
CA LYS A 480 16.82 -30.83 8.86
C LYS A 480 17.89 -31.04 7.79
N GLN A 481 17.68 -32.02 6.92
CA GLN A 481 18.66 -32.40 5.90
C GLN A 481 19.05 -31.20 5.02
N GLY A 482 20.35 -30.96 4.88
CA GLY A 482 20.91 -29.87 4.07
C GLY A 482 20.95 -28.50 4.75
N GLU A 483 20.39 -28.36 5.95
CA GLU A 483 20.42 -27.11 6.71
C GLU A 483 21.74 -26.89 7.45
N LYS A 484 22.08 -25.62 7.66
CA LYS A 484 23.20 -25.18 8.51
C LYS A 484 22.74 -23.99 9.33
N VAL A 485 23.22 -23.89 10.56
CA VAL A 485 23.00 -22.70 11.39
C VAL A 485 23.87 -21.56 10.88
N GLN A 486 23.27 -20.40 10.68
CA GLN A 486 23.94 -19.17 10.23
C GLN A 486 23.85 -18.08 11.29
N ILE A 487 24.88 -17.23 11.34
CA ILE A 487 24.80 -15.98 12.11
C ILE A 487 23.67 -15.13 11.52
N GLY A 488 22.74 -14.70 12.37
CA GLY A 488 21.51 -14.03 11.97
C GLY A 488 20.27 -14.94 11.95
N ASP A 489 20.41 -16.26 12.09
CA ASP A 489 19.25 -17.14 12.23
C ASP A 489 18.46 -16.80 13.50
N ARG A 490 17.13 -16.87 13.39
CA ARG A 490 16.23 -16.60 14.51
C ARG A 490 16.06 -17.85 15.35
N VAL A 491 16.16 -17.68 16.67
CA VAL A 491 15.88 -18.71 17.66
C VAL A 491 14.63 -18.35 18.46
N VAL A 492 13.74 -19.31 18.71
CA VAL A 492 12.54 -19.10 19.52
C VAL A 492 12.50 -20.14 20.63
N ARG A 493 12.39 -19.71 21.89
CA ARG A 493 12.39 -20.64 23.03
C ARG A 493 11.25 -21.63 22.89
N ARG A 494 11.57 -22.92 23.00
CA ARG A 494 10.58 -23.99 23.03
C ARG A 494 9.95 -24.08 24.40
N THR A 495 8.64 -24.25 24.40
CA THR A 495 7.83 -24.38 25.61
C THR A 495 7.29 -25.79 25.59
N GLY A 496 7.73 -26.63 26.52
CA GLY A 496 7.49 -28.09 26.54
C GLY A 496 6.07 -28.44 26.10
N GLY A 497 5.94 -28.92 24.87
CA GLY A 497 4.68 -29.10 24.19
C GLY A 497 4.86 -29.22 22.69
N GLU A 498 5.41 -28.21 22.02
CA GLU A 498 5.59 -28.22 20.56
C GLU A 498 6.89 -28.94 20.17
N GLY A 499 6.82 -30.26 20.03
CA GLY A 499 7.94 -31.03 19.49
C GLY A 499 7.98 -32.53 19.82
N ASP A 500 7.04 -33.08 20.57
CA ASP A 500 6.81 -34.52 20.59
C ASP A 500 5.94 -34.89 19.37
N GLU A 501 6.55 -34.98 18.18
CA GLU A 501 5.92 -35.53 16.96
C GLU A 501 5.55 -37.04 17.10
N GLY A 502 5.73 -37.64 18.28
CA GLY A 502 5.41 -39.05 18.56
C GLY A 502 4.13 -39.31 19.36
N ASP A 503 3.53 -38.32 20.03
CA ASP A 503 2.33 -38.56 20.86
C ASP A 503 1.08 -38.10 20.09
N ARG A 504 0.22 -39.07 19.71
CA ARG A 504 -1.14 -38.81 19.23
C ARG A 504 -1.87 -37.89 20.21
N ARG A 505 -1.83 -36.57 19.99
CA ARG A 505 -2.63 -35.60 20.73
C ARG A 505 -4.08 -35.86 20.38
N THR A 506 -4.74 -36.67 21.22
CA THR A 506 -6.20 -36.75 21.19
C THR A 506 -6.73 -35.41 21.69
N TYR A 507 -7.78 -34.92 21.05
CA TYR A 507 -8.46 -33.70 21.47
C TYR A 507 -9.90 -34.05 21.83
N PHE A 508 -10.52 -33.24 22.67
CA PHE A 508 -11.97 -33.20 22.79
C PHE A 508 -12.48 -31.85 22.30
N LEU A 509 -13.69 -31.85 21.74
CA LEU A 509 -14.40 -30.64 21.39
C LEU A 509 -15.19 -30.16 22.60
N LEU A 510 -14.76 -29.06 23.22
CA LEU A 510 -15.54 -28.36 24.23
C LEU A 510 -16.52 -27.41 23.54
N THR A 511 -17.78 -27.40 23.97
CA THR A 511 -18.75 -26.35 23.62
C THR A 511 -19.19 -25.63 24.89
N ALA A 512 -18.93 -24.33 24.97
CA ALA A 512 -19.42 -23.47 26.04
C ALA A 512 -20.61 -22.65 25.57
N LYS A 513 -21.65 -22.56 26.40
CA LYS A 513 -22.81 -21.69 26.21
C LYS A 513 -23.01 -20.84 27.46
N GLY A 514 -23.55 -19.64 27.27
CA GLY A 514 -23.79 -18.68 28.33
C GLY A 514 -25.13 -17.98 28.13
N GLY A 515 -25.79 -17.65 29.24
CA GLY A 515 -27.13 -17.07 29.25
C GLY A 515 -27.87 -17.40 30.54
N VAL A 516 -29.12 -16.96 30.66
CA VAL A 516 -29.97 -17.19 31.83
C VAL A 516 -31.22 -17.97 31.39
N GLY A 517 -31.54 -19.07 32.09
CA GLY A 517 -32.69 -19.90 31.77
C GLY A 517 -32.54 -20.62 30.42
N THR A 518 -33.56 -20.51 29.56
CA THR A 518 -33.57 -21.13 28.22
C THR A 518 -32.89 -20.29 27.13
N ASP A 519 -32.58 -19.03 27.41
CA ASP A 519 -31.90 -18.13 26.47
C ASP A 519 -30.37 -18.29 26.58
N VAL A 520 -29.87 -19.37 25.98
CA VAL A 520 -28.43 -19.71 25.97
C VAL A 520 -27.84 -19.57 24.57
N SER A 521 -26.78 -18.76 24.48
CA SER A 521 -26.03 -18.56 23.24
C SER A 521 -24.62 -19.13 23.34
N PRO A 522 -23.96 -19.45 22.22
CA PRO A 522 -22.55 -19.86 22.23
C PRO A 522 -21.68 -18.81 22.93
N LEU A 523 -20.82 -19.27 23.84
CA LEU A 523 -20.03 -18.39 24.69
C LEU A 523 -18.56 -18.35 24.25
N ALA A 524 -18.21 -17.31 23.51
CA ALA A 524 -16.85 -17.06 23.05
C ALA A 524 -15.91 -16.57 24.16
N GLY A 525 -14.62 -16.91 24.05
CA GLY A 525 -13.56 -16.46 24.95
C GLY A 525 -13.59 -17.10 26.34
N THR A 526 -14.20 -18.28 26.48
CA THR A 526 -14.19 -19.10 27.71
C THR A 526 -12.88 -19.86 27.77
N ASN A 527 -12.07 -19.57 28.78
CA ASN A 527 -10.79 -20.25 28.99
C ASN A 527 -11.00 -21.65 29.56
N VAL A 528 -10.19 -22.58 29.07
CA VAL A 528 -10.18 -23.98 29.51
C VAL A 528 -8.86 -24.28 30.17
N TYR A 529 -8.94 -24.75 31.41
CA TYR A 529 -7.79 -25.18 32.20
C TYR A 529 -7.91 -26.67 32.50
N LEU A 530 -6.81 -27.41 32.27
CA LEU A 530 -6.66 -28.81 32.69
C LEU A 530 -5.55 -28.89 33.72
N ASN A 531 -5.85 -29.39 34.92
CA ASN A 531 -4.94 -29.44 36.07
C ASN A 531 -4.30 -28.07 36.38
N GLY A 532 -5.07 -27.00 36.24
CA GLY A 532 -4.61 -25.62 36.44
C GLY A 532 -3.82 -25.02 35.27
N GLU A 533 -3.48 -25.80 34.24
CA GLU A 533 -2.76 -25.33 33.07
C GLU A 533 -3.73 -24.95 31.95
N TRP A 534 -3.55 -23.75 31.37
CA TRP A 534 -4.38 -23.29 30.26
C TRP A 534 -4.14 -24.10 28.99
N LYS A 535 -5.23 -24.57 28.37
CA LYS A 535 -5.17 -25.38 27.13
C LYS A 535 -5.84 -24.72 25.93
N GLY A 536 -6.54 -23.62 26.13
CA GLY A 536 -7.18 -22.87 25.05
C GLY A 536 -8.37 -22.04 25.51
N ALA A 537 -8.99 -21.35 24.55
CA ALA A 537 -10.21 -20.58 24.77
C ALA A 537 -11.22 -20.85 23.65
N THR A 538 -12.51 -20.75 23.96
CA THR A 538 -13.57 -20.92 22.94
C THR A 538 -13.57 -19.80 21.90
N GLU A 539 -13.81 -20.17 20.65
CA GLU A 539 -13.92 -19.26 19.52
C GLU A 539 -15.28 -18.56 19.48
N ALA A 540 -15.54 -17.76 18.43
CA ALA A 540 -16.79 -17.02 18.25
C ALA A 540 -18.05 -17.93 18.24
N ASN A 541 -17.90 -19.19 17.83
CA ASN A 541 -18.96 -20.20 17.84
C ASN A 541 -19.11 -20.92 19.20
N GLY A 542 -18.40 -20.47 20.25
CA GLY A 542 -18.43 -21.08 21.58
C GLY A 542 -17.71 -22.42 21.69
N GLN A 543 -16.94 -22.84 20.69
CA GLN A 543 -16.25 -24.14 20.69
C GLN A 543 -14.73 -24.00 20.83
N ALA A 544 -14.08 -25.01 21.40
CA ALA A 544 -12.62 -25.14 21.46
C ALA A 544 -12.19 -26.60 21.28
N GLN A 545 -11.14 -26.84 20.49
CA GLN A 545 -10.46 -28.14 20.48
C GLN A 545 -9.39 -28.13 21.57
N ILE A 546 -9.55 -29.00 22.56
CA ILE A 546 -8.68 -29.02 23.74
C ILE A 546 -7.81 -30.28 23.71
N PRO A 547 -6.48 -30.14 23.65
CA PRO A 547 -5.58 -31.29 23.64
C PRO A 547 -5.51 -31.96 25.01
N LEU A 548 -5.55 -33.30 25.03
CA LEU A 548 -5.28 -34.11 26.22
C LEU A 548 -4.53 -35.41 25.87
N ARG A 549 -4.03 -36.09 26.90
CA ARG A 549 -3.56 -37.48 26.79
C ARG A 549 -4.61 -38.42 27.38
N LEU A 550 -4.96 -39.48 26.63
CA LEU A 550 -5.88 -40.52 27.09
C LEU A 550 -5.32 -41.29 28.30
N GLY A 551 -6.21 -41.88 29.10
CA GLY A 551 -5.85 -42.70 30.26
C GLY A 551 -5.34 -41.92 31.47
N ARG A 552 -5.55 -40.59 31.50
CA ARG A 552 -5.24 -39.73 32.65
C ARG A 552 -6.51 -39.02 33.11
N ASN A 553 -6.64 -38.84 34.42
CA ASN A 553 -7.68 -37.99 35.01
C ASN A 553 -7.22 -36.53 34.99
N TYR A 554 -8.10 -35.63 34.58
CA TYR A 554 -7.87 -34.19 34.61
C TYR A 554 -8.91 -33.49 35.47
N ALA A 555 -8.47 -32.62 36.36
CA ALA A 555 -9.33 -31.57 36.90
C ALA A 555 -9.53 -30.53 35.80
N PHE A 556 -10.77 -30.24 35.41
CA PHE A 556 -11.07 -29.21 34.42
C PHE A 556 -11.69 -27.99 35.09
N MET A 557 -11.39 -26.82 34.54
CA MET A 557 -12.05 -25.56 34.90
C MET A 557 -12.34 -24.73 33.66
N LEU A 558 -13.56 -24.21 33.56
CA LEU A 558 -13.97 -23.21 32.59
C LEU A 558 -14.10 -21.86 33.29
N TYR A 559 -13.47 -20.84 32.70
CA TYR A 559 -13.48 -19.49 33.25
C TYR A 559 -13.77 -18.44 32.16
N ARG A 560 -14.76 -17.58 32.42
CA ARG A 560 -15.08 -16.41 31.60
C ARG A 560 -15.47 -15.24 32.49
N HIS A 561 -14.92 -14.06 32.20
CA HIS A 561 -15.31 -12.85 32.90
C HIS A 561 -16.80 -12.54 32.70
N GLY A 562 -17.52 -12.25 33.79
CA GLY A 562 -18.96 -12.03 33.84
C GLY A 562 -19.80 -13.30 34.01
N TYR A 563 -19.18 -14.48 34.11
CA TYR A 563 -19.86 -15.78 34.21
C TYR A 563 -19.41 -16.56 35.43
N GLN A 564 -20.29 -17.44 35.92
CA GLN A 564 -19.96 -18.41 36.95
C GLN A 564 -18.91 -19.41 36.45
N GLN A 565 -17.98 -19.78 37.32
CA GLN A 565 -16.96 -20.78 37.01
C GLN A 565 -17.57 -22.17 36.98
N VAL A 566 -17.08 -23.02 36.08
CA VAL A 566 -17.48 -24.44 36.01
C VAL A 566 -16.24 -25.28 36.27
N THR A 567 -16.30 -26.14 37.28
CA THR A 567 -15.22 -27.08 37.62
C THR A 567 -15.72 -28.52 37.55
N GLY A 568 -14.81 -29.46 37.28
CA GLY A 568 -15.13 -30.89 37.36
C GLY A 568 -13.93 -31.77 37.05
N LYS A 569 -14.19 -33.05 36.75
CA LYS A 569 -13.16 -34.04 36.40
C LYS A 569 -13.54 -34.74 35.09
N ILE A 570 -12.55 -35.01 34.26
CA ILE A 570 -12.65 -35.74 32.98
C ILE A 570 -11.56 -36.78 32.84
#